data_AF-A0A5J4Q693-F1
#
_entry.id   AF-A0A5J4Q693-F1
#
_cell.length_a   1.000
_cell.length_b   1.000
_cell.length_c   1.000
_cell.angle_alpha   90.00
_cell.angle_beta   90.00
_cell.angle_gamma   90.00
#
_symmetry.space_group_name_H-M   'P 1'
#
loop_
_entity.id
_entity.type
_entity.pdbx_description
1 polymer ?
#
loop_
_entity_poly.entity_id
_entity_poly.type
_entity_poly.pdbx_seq_one_letter_code
_entity_poly.pdbx_strand_id
1 'polypeptide(L)'
;IDETDRRREKQLAYNEANGITPQQIKKARNLSVFGSNEEIAPAMQKAYVGPNGSNIATDPVVQQMNKAQLEKSIERTRKLMHNAAQKMEFIEAAQYRDELLKLQELLKEKFSTPQ
;
A
#
# COMPACT_ATOMS: atom_id res chain seq x y z
N ILE A 1 -29.39 10.26 -18.30
CA ILE A 1 -29.66 9.22 -17.26
C ILE A 1 -30.25 7.98 -17.93
N ASP A 2 -31.06 8.15 -18.96
CA ASP A 2 -31.76 7.11 -19.73
C ASP A 2 -30.89 5.97 -20.27
N GLU A 3 -29.67 6.23 -20.75
CA GLU A 3 -28.79 5.17 -21.29
C GLU A 3 -28.29 4.21 -20.20
N THR A 4 -28.12 4.70 -18.97
CA THR A 4 -27.73 3.87 -17.82
C THR A 4 -28.87 2.93 -17.42
N ASP A 5 -30.11 3.43 -17.44
CA ASP A 5 -31.28 2.65 -17.06
C ASP A 5 -31.63 1.61 -18.12
N ARG A 6 -31.55 1.96 -19.41
CA ARG A 6 -31.68 1.01 -20.53
C ARG A 6 -30.69 -0.16 -20.42
N ARG A 7 -29.43 0.12 -20.07
CA ARG A 7 -28.41 -0.94 -19.90
C ARG A 7 -28.69 -1.81 -18.69
N ARG A 8 -29.15 -1.21 -17.58
CA ARG A 8 -29.49 -1.94 -16.36
C ARG A 8 -30.66 -2.89 -16.59
N GLU A 9 -31.71 -2.46 -17.27
CA GLU A 9 -32.86 -3.30 -17.63
C GLU A 9 -32.43 -4.53 -18.45
N LYS A 10 -31.58 -4.32 -19.47
CA LYS A 10 -31.05 -5.42 -20.28
C LYS A 10 -30.21 -6.40 -19.47
N GLN A 11 -29.39 -5.90 -18.54
CA GLN A 11 -28.57 -6.74 -17.67
C GLN A 11 -29.42 -7.55 -16.69
N LEU A 12 -30.45 -6.96 -16.10
CA LEU A 12 -31.36 -7.64 -15.18
C LEU A 12 -32.17 -8.72 -15.91
N ALA A 13 -32.72 -8.41 -17.08
CA ALA A 13 -33.47 -9.39 -17.89
C ALA A 13 -32.58 -10.57 -18.32
N TYR A 14 -31.32 -10.30 -18.70
CA TYR A 14 -30.36 -11.35 -19.02
C TYR A 14 -30.02 -12.20 -17.78
N ASN A 15 -29.81 -11.56 -16.63
CA ASN A 15 -29.49 -12.26 -15.39
C ASN A 15 -30.65 -13.15 -14.92
N GLU A 16 -31.90 -12.66 -15.01
CA GLU A 16 -33.10 -13.43 -14.67
C GLU A 16 -33.29 -14.64 -15.60
N ALA A 17 -33.16 -14.43 -16.92
CA ALA A 17 -33.26 -15.50 -17.90
C ALA A 17 -32.20 -16.61 -17.75
N ASN A 18 -31.03 -16.27 -17.18
CA ASN A 18 -29.91 -17.20 -17.00
C ASN A 18 -29.69 -17.62 -15.52
N GLY A 19 -30.55 -17.19 -14.60
CA GLY A 19 -30.40 -17.46 -13.16
C GLY A 19 -29.11 -16.91 -12.54
N ILE A 20 -28.55 -15.83 -13.10
CA ILE A 20 -27.28 -15.23 -12.64
C ILE A 20 -27.57 -14.25 -11.50
N THR A 21 -26.97 -14.50 -10.33
CA THR A 21 -27.00 -13.54 -9.21
C THR A 21 -25.80 -12.60 -9.30
N PRO A 22 -25.97 -11.27 -9.36
CA PRO A 22 -24.86 -10.32 -9.34
C PRO A 22 -24.02 -10.49 -8.07
N GLN A 23 -22.73 -10.75 -8.23
CA GLN A 23 -21.77 -10.86 -7.14
C GLN A 23 -20.57 -9.93 -7.36
N GLN A 24 -19.94 -9.50 -6.28
CA GLN A 24 -18.70 -8.72 -6.36
C GLN A 24 -17.59 -9.58 -6.98
N ILE A 25 -16.92 -9.07 -8.01
CA ILE A 25 -15.78 -9.74 -8.63
C ILE A 25 -14.65 -9.84 -7.60
N LYS A 26 -14.38 -11.05 -7.10
CA LYS A 26 -13.19 -11.34 -6.30
C LYS A 26 -12.03 -11.60 -7.26
N LYS A 27 -11.24 -10.56 -7.57
CA LYS A 27 -10.01 -10.74 -8.36
C LYS A 27 -9.05 -11.65 -7.60
N ALA A 28 -8.76 -12.83 -8.14
CA ALA A 28 -7.60 -13.60 -7.72
C ALA A 28 -6.34 -12.78 -8.05
N ARG A 29 -5.33 -12.77 -7.16
CA ARG A 29 -4.03 -12.06 -7.37
C ARG A 29 -3.28 -12.52 -8.62
N ASN A 30 -3.73 -13.60 -9.27
CA ASN A 30 -3.00 -14.32 -10.30
C ASN A 30 -3.73 -14.29 -11.66
N LEU A 31 -4.40 -13.18 -12.00
CA LEU A 31 -4.97 -13.02 -13.35
C LEU A 31 -3.89 -12.57 -14.34
N SER A 32 -2.82 -13.37 -14.47
CA SER A 32 -1.92 -13.29 -15.62
C SER A 32 -2.64 -13.91 -16.80
N VAL A 33 -2.90 -13.10 -17.84
CA VAL A 33 -3.48 -13.53 -19.13
C VAL A 33 -2.57 -14.55 -19.85
N PHE A 34 -1.31 -14.66 -19.41
CA PHE A 34 -0.36 -15.66 -19.85
C PHE A 34 -0.17 -16.66 -18.70
N GLY A 35 -0.67 -17.88 -18.91
CA GLY A 35 -0.76 -18.89 -17.87
C GLY A 35 0.58 -19.33 -17.27
N SER A 36 0.56 -19.58 -15.97
CA SER A 36 1.18 -20.77 -15.41
C SER A 36 0.36 -21.19 -14.19
N ASN A 37 -0.40 -22.25 -14.43
CA ASN A 37 -1.11 -23.02 -13.43
C ASN A 37 -0.05 -23.88 -12.71
N GLU A 38 0.66 -23.29 -11.76
CA GLU A 38 1.39 -24.06 -10.76
C GLU A 38 0.93 -23.60 -9.38
N GLU A 39 0.60 -24.58 -8.55
CA GLU A 39 0.33 -24.43 -7.13
C GLU A 39 1.62 -23.91 -6.46
N ILE A 40 1.86 -22.61 -6.54
CA ILE A 40 2.93 -21.97 -5.79
C ILE A 40 2.38 -21.87 -4.37
N ALA A 41 2.68 -22.89 -3.56
CA ALA A 41 2.76 -22.80 -2.11
C ALA A 41 3.31 -21.42 -1.71
N PRO A 42 3.01 -20.84 -0.53
CA PRO A 42 3.60 -19.57 -0.12
C PRO A 42 5.11 -19.78 0.09
N ALA A 43 5.87 -19.82 -1.00
CA ALA A 43 7.28 -19.57 -1.04
C ALA A 43 7.36 -18.13 -0.60
N MET A 44 7.53 -18.00 0.71
CA MET A 44 7.99 -16.83 1.41
C MET A 44 9.25 -16.40 0.64
N GLN A 45 9.03 -15.59 -0.41
CA GLN A 45 10.10 -15.02 -1.20
C GLN A 45 10.94 -14.31 -0.14
N LYS A 46 12.13 -14.86 0.12
CA LYS A 46 13.01 -14.34 1.15
C LYS A 46 13.20 -12.88 0.79
N ALA A 47 12.52 -12.00 1.52
CA ALA A 47 12.69 -10.57 1.37
C ALA A 47 14.19 -10.35 1.51
N TYR A 48 14.81 -9.74 0.51
CA TYR A 48 16.23 -9.46 0.55
C TYR A 48 16.47 -8.60 1.81
N VAL A 49 17.04 -9.21 2.84
CA VAL A 49 17.44 -8.52 4.07
C VAL A 49 18.75 -7.84 3.73
N GLY A 50 18.66 -6.62 3.22
CA GLY A 50 19.81 -5.74 3.09
C GLY A 50 20.46 -5.50 4.46
N PRO A 51 21.73 -5.05 4.52
CA PRO A 51 22.37 -4.70 5.77
C PRO A 51 21.48 -3.72 6.53
N ASN A 52 21.15 -4.07 7.79
CA ASN A 52 20.22 -3.36 8.65
C ASN A 52 20.41 -1.85 8.54
N GLY A 53 19.46 -1.17 7.87
CA GLY A 53 19.48 0.28 7.71
C GLY A 53 19.52 0.94 9.09
N SER A 54 20.42 1.90 9.25
CA SER A 54 20.63 2.68 10.46
C SER A 54 19.31 2.98 11.17
N ASN A 55 19.21 2.62 12.45
CA ASN A 55 18.04 2.88 13.26
C ASN A 55 17.93 4.37 13.56
N ILE A 56 17.38 5.14 12.62
CA ILE A 56 17.11 6.58 12.78
C ILE A 56 16.09 6.82 13.92
N ALA A 57 15.26 5.83 14.26
CA ALA A 57 14.36 5.88 15.42
C ALA A 57 15.10 6.04 16.77
N THR A 58 16.41 5.72 16.83
CA THR A 58 17.24 5.88 18.02
C THR A 58 17.95 7.23 18.08
N ASP A 59 17.80 8.09 17.06
CA ASP A 59 18.41 9.42 17.09
C ASP A 59 17.65 10.30 18.11
N PRO A 60 18.31 10.77 19.20
CA PRO A 60 17.68 11.59 20.23
C PRO A 60 17.07 12.88 19.66
N VAL A 61 17.54 13.36 18.51
CA VAL A 61 16.97 14.56 17.85
C VAL A 61 15.55 14.31 17.34
N VAL A 62 15.31 13.16 16.69
CA VAL A 62 13.98 12.79 16.18
C VAL A 62 13.01 12.56 17.34
N GLN A 63 13.51 12.02 18.45
CA GLN A 63 12.76 11.85 19.69
C GLN A 63 12.44 13.16 20.41
N GLN A 64 13.01 14.31 20.04
CA GLN A 64 12.67 15.61 20.64
C GLN A 64 11.89 16.53 19.69
N MET A 65 11.60 16.09 18.46
CA MET A 65 10.79 16.86 17.52
C MET A 65 9.36 17.06 18.03
N ASN A 66 8.82 18.25 17.75
CA ASN A 66 7.41 18.56 17.97
C ASN A 66 6.52 17.96 16.86
N LYS A 67 5.20 17.93 17.07
CA LYS A 67 4.24 17.34 16.12
C LYS A 67 4.39 17.89 14.71
N ALA A 68 4.46 19.22 14.57
CA ALA A 68 4.55 19.89 13.27
C ALA A 68 5.88 19.59 12.54
N GLN A 69 6.98 19.42 13.27
CA GLN A 69 8.28 19.02 12.72
C GLN A 69 8.25 17.57 12.25
N LEU A 70 7.61 16.68 13.00
CA LEU A 70 7.42 15.28 12.63
C LEU A 70 6.52 15.14 11.39
N GLU A 71 5.43 15.91 11.29
CA GLU A 71 4.57 15.92 10.10
C GLU A 71 5.34 16.38 8.86
N LYS A 72 6.12 17.46 8.99
CA LYS A 72 6.99 17.96 7.90
C LYS A 72 8.06 16.94 7.49
N SER A 73 8.68 16.24 8.43
CA SER A 73 9.68 15.21 8.11
C SER A 73 9.03 14.02 7.40
N ILE A 74 7.85 13.56 7.84
CA ILE A 74 7.07 12.51 7.17
C ILE A 74 6.75 12.90 5.72
N GLU A 75 6.27 14.13 5.49
CA GLU A 75 5.98 14.60 4.13
C GLU A 75 7.23 14.65 3.25
N ARG A 76 8.35 15.12 3.80
CA ARG A 76 9.63 15.14 3.09
C ARG A 76 10.09 13.73 2.72
N THR A 77 10.10 12.80 3.66
CA THR A 77 10.50 11.40 3.43
C THR A 77 9.57 10.73 2.42
N ARG A 78 8.26 11.01 2.47
CA ARG A 78 7.29 10.52 1.47
C ARG A 78 7.65 10.99 0.06
N LYS A 79 8.03 12.26 -0.08
CA LYS A 79 8.44 12.83 -1.37
C LYS A 79 9.74 12.20 -1.88
N LEU A 80 10.72 11.98 -0.99
CA LEU A 80 11.96 11.30 -1.34
C LEU A 80 11.72 9.85 -1.80
N MET A 81 10.89 9.10 -1.08
CA MET A 81 10.46 7.75 -1.47
C MET A 81 9.84 7.74 -2.86
N HIS A 82 8.92 8.68 -3.14
CA HIS A 82 8.26 8.74 -4.44
C HIS A 82 9.22 9.10 -5.57
N ASN A 83 10.14 10.05 -5.34
CA ASN A 83 11.16 10.41 -6.31
C ASN A 83 12.13 9.25 -6.60
N ALA A 84 12.58 8.51 -5.58
CA ALA A 84 13.42 7.33 -5.77
C ALA A 84 12.68 6.24 -6.54
N ALA A 85 11.39 6.02 -6.24
CA ALA A 85 10.56 5.09 -6.99
C ALA A 85 10.39 5.50 -8.48
N GLN A 86 10.20 6.80 -8.75
CA GLN A 86 10.15 7.33 -10.12
C GLN A 86 11.47 7.12 -10.88
N LYS A 87 12.61 7.20 -10.19
CA LYS A 87 13.94 6.93 -10.75
C LYS A 87 14.29 5.45 -10.84
N MET A 88 13.39 4.55 -10.43
CA MET A 88 13.62 3.10 -10.35
C MET A 88 14.69 2.68 -9.33
N GLU A 89 14.99 3.54 -8.34
CA GLU A 89 15.92 3.29 -7.24
C GLU A 89 15.20 2.59 -6.09
N PHE A 90 14.82 1.32 -6.30
CA PHE A 90 13.93 0.60 -5.37
C PHE A 90 14.54 0.30 -3.99
N ILE A 91 15.86 0.15 -3.90
CA ILE A 91 16.54 -0.08 -2.61
C ILE A 91 16.42 1.17 -1.74
N GLU A 92 16.67 2.35 -2.31
CA GLU A 92 16.57 3.62 -1.60
C GLU A 92 15.11 3.94 -1.26
N ALA A 93 14.18 3.67 -2.18
CA ALA A 93 12.75 3.80 -1.91
C ALA A 93 12.29 2.89 -0.76
N ALA A 94 12.82 1.67 -0.66
CA ALA A 94 12.54 0.77 0.46
C ALA A 94 13.08 1.31 1.79
N GLN A 95 14.27 1.90 1.80
CA GLN A 95 14.83 2.56 2.98
C GLN A 95 13.95 3.73 3.43
N TYR A 96 13.57 4.63 2.52
CA TYR A 96 12.67 5.74 2.85
C TYR A 96 11.28 5.27 3.32
N ARG A 97 10.77 4.14 2.81
CA ARG A 97 9.53 3.54 3.30
C ARG A 97 9.65 3.14 4.76
N ASP A 98 10.73 2.44 5.12
CA ASP A 98 10.95 1.95 6.47
C ASP A 98 11.17 3.12 7.45
N GLU A 99 11.86 4.18 7.02
CA GLU A 99 11.97 5.43 7.78
C GLU A 99 10.62 6.12 7.98
N LEU A 100 9.81 6.21 6.93
CA LEU A 100 8.49 6.83 6.99
C LEU A 100 7.58 6.10 7.98
N LEU A 101 7.62 4.77 8.00
CA LEU A 101 6.85 3.96 8.96
C LEU A 101 7.29 4.25 10.40
N LYS A 102 8.59 4.30 10.67
CA LYS A 102 9.13 4.65 12.00
C LYS A 102 8.68 6.05 12.44
N LEU A 103 8.72 7.04 11.56
CA LEU A 103 8.27 8.40 11.87
C LEU A 103 6.76 8.46 12.16
N GLN A 104 5.95 7.70 11.42
CA GLN A 104 4.50 7.60 11.64
C GLN A 104 4.18 6.92 12.97
N GLU A 105 4.91 5.86 13.32
CA GLU A 105 4.80 5.17 14.60
C GLU A 105 5.14 6.11 15.76
N LEU A 106 6.28 6.83 15.68
CA LEU A 106 6.66 7.82 16.68
C LEU A 106 5.62 8.94 16.85
N LEU A 107 5.03 9.43 15.75
CA LEU A 107 3.96 10.43 15.81
C LEU A 107 2.73 9.86 16.54
N LYS A 108 2.38 8.60 16.26
CA LYS A 108 1.25 7.93 16.91
C LYS A 108 1.52 7.71 18.40
N GLU A 109 2.67 7.17 18.78
CA GLU A 109 3.02 6.91 20.19
C GLU A 109 2.98 8.18 21.04
N LYS A 110 3.50 9.29 20.51
CA LYS A 110 3.58 10.56 21.24
C LYS A 110 2.27 11.34 21.34
N PHE A 111 1.40 11.23 20.33
CA PHE A 111 0.25 12.13 20.19
C PHE A 111 -1.11 11.41 20.05
N SER A 112 -1.13 10.07 19.96
CA SER A 112 -2.37 9.27 19.86
C SER A 112 -2.83 8.68 21.19
N THR A 113 -2.13 8.90 22.30
CA THR A 113 -2.60 8.52 23.64
C THR A 113 -3.59 9.58 24.15
N PRO A 114 -4.88 9.25 24.32
CA PRO A 114 -5.72 10.02 25.23
C PRO A 114 -5.23 9.72 26.66
N GLN A 115 -4.88 10.76 27.40
CA GLN A 115 -4.92 10.70 28.87
C GLN A 115 -6.37 10.70 29.34
#